data_AF-A0A0N9VSY2-F1
#
_entry.id   AF-A0A0N9VSY2-F1
#
_cell.length_a   1.000
_cell.length_b   1.000
_cell.length_c   1.000
_cell.angle_alpha   90.00
_cell.angle_beta   90.00
_cell.angle_gamma   90.00
#
_symmetry.space_group_name_H-M   'P 1'
#
loop_
_entity.id
_entity.type
_entity.pdbx_description
1 polymer ?
#
loop_
_entity_poly.entity_id
_entity_poly.type
_entity_poly.pdbx_seq_one_letter_code
_entity_poly.pdbx_strand_id
1 'polypeptide(L)'
;MIEKLNIDKKTILFLGGYFILWMILPSILSSSYPLDVPEGIYWGNEWQLGYYKHPPFSSWVLYGFYSIFGYIAPYILSQICIFITILFVYLLGKNFFLKKRHFIQLYLF
;
A
#
# COMPACT_ATOMS: atom_id res chain seq x y z
N MET A 1 21.61 -9.75 -12.86
CA MET A 1 20.84 -10.99 -13.06
C MET A 1 19.78 -11.05 -11.97
N ILE A 2 18.50 -10.83 -12.30
CA ILE A 2 17.40 -10.93 -11.33
C ILE A 2 17.22 -12.42 -11.04
N GLU A 3 17.72 -12.91 -9.90
CA GLU A 3 17.37 -14.27 -9.46
C GLU A 3 15.86 -14.39 -9.36
N LYS A 4 15.28 -15.44 -9.95
CA LYS A 4 13.84 -15.71 -9.83
C LYS A 4 13.49 -15.85 -8.35
N LEU A 5 12.59 -14.98 -7.89
CA LEU A 5 11.99 -15.08 -6.56
C LEU A 5 11.20 -16.39 -6.49
N ASN A 6 11.74 -17.38 -5.78
CA ASN A 6 11.04 -18.62 -5.50
C ASN A 6 10.20 -18.44 -4.23
N ILE A 7 9.05 -17.78 -4.37
CA ILE A 7 8.11 -17.56 -3.27
C ILE A 7 7.25 -18.82 -3.15
N ASP A 8 7.21 -19.41 -1.97
CA ASP A 8 6.43 -20.60 -1.72
C ASP A 8 4.91 -20.30 -1.75
N LYS A 9 4.13 -21.31 -2.14
CA LYS A 9 2.68 -21.18 -2.30
C LYS A 9 1.97 -20.79 -1.00
N LYS A 10 2.51 -21.17 0.17
CA LYS A 10 1.93 -20.83 1.48
C LYS A 10 2.12 -19.34 1.78
N THR A 11 3.31 -18.78 1.52
CA THR A 11 3.59 -17.35 1.65
C THR A 11 2.73 -16.52 0.70
N ILE A 12 2.55 -16.95 -0.55
CA ILE A 12 1.64 -16.27 -1.49
C ILE A 12 0.21 -16.26 -0.96
N LEU A 13 -0.28 -17.41 -0.47
CA LEU A 13 -1.62 -17.51 0.09
C LEU A 13 -1.80 -16.64 1.35
N PHE A 14 -0.79 -16.62 2.23
CA PHE A 14 -0.81 -15.82 3.44
C PHE A 14 -0.83 -14.32 3.13
N LEU A 15 0.08 -13.84 2.26
CA LEU A 15 0.15 -12.43 1.88
C LEU A 15 -1.09 -11.98 1.10
N GLY A 16 -1.58 -12.82 0.19
CA GLY A 16 -2.82 -12.56 -0.54
C GLY A 16 -4.03 -12.51 0.39
N GLY A 17 -4.12 -13.44 1.35
CA GLY A 17 -5.16 -13.45 2.38
C GLY A 17 -5.10 -12.21 3.27
N TYR A 18 -3.90 -11.84 3.75
CA TYR A 18 -3.69 -10.63 4.53
C TYR A 18 -4.13 -9.37 3.76
N PHE A 19 -3.71 -9.25 2.50
CA PHE A 19 -4.07 -8.12 1.62
C PHE A 19 -5.60 -8.01 1.47
N ILE A 20 -6.26 -9.13 1.16
CA ILE A 20 -7.71 -9.16 0.95
C ILE A 20 -8.45 -8.85 2.27
N LEU A 21 -8.02 -9.43 3.38
CA LEU A 21 -8.63 -9.20 4.69
C LEU A 21 -8.50 -7.74 5.11
N TRP A 22 -7.33 -7.13 4.96
CA TRP A 22 -7.12 -5.72 5.33
C TRP A 22 -7.67 -4.71 4.32
N MET A 23 -8.07 -5.15 3.14
CA MET A 23 -8.90 -4.37 2.23
C MET A 23 -10.39 -4.44 2.61
N ILE A 24 -10.89 -5.64 2.90
CA ILE A 24 -12.33 -5.89 3.10
C ILE A 24 -12.79 -5.54 4.52
N LEU A 25 -12.04 -5.92 5.56
CA LEU A 25 -12.47 -5.71 6.94
C LEU A 25 -12.63 -4.22 7.27
N PRO A 26 -11.65 -3.33 6.98
CA PRO A 26 -11.82 -1.92 7.30
C PRO A 26 -12.90 -1.27 6.45
N SER A 27 -13.06 -1.67 5.18
CA SER A 27 -14.12 -1.10 4.33
C SER A 27 -15.52 -1.42 4.87
N ILE A 28 -15.77 -2.64 5.33
CA ILE A 28 -17.11 -3.02 5.84
C ILE A 28 -17.34 -2.54 7.28
N LEU A 29 -16.31 -2.59 8.13
CA LEU A 29 -16.47 -2.33 9.57
C LEU A 29 -16.36 -0.86 9.96
N SER A 30 -15.74 -0.02 9.13
CA SER A 30 -15.64 1.41 9.42
C SER A 30 -16.92 2.15 9.02
N SER A 31 -17.39 3.02 9.91
CA SER A 31 -18.55 3.88 9.65
C SER A 31 -18.22 5.12 8.81
N SER A 32 -16.94 5.44 8.69
CA SER A 32 -16.42 6.59 7.96
C SER A 32 -14.95 6.38 7.63
N TYR A 33 -14.44 7.17 6.68
CA TYR A 33 -13.01 7.19 6.41
C TYR A 33 -12.21 7.72 7.61
N PRO A 34 -10.91 7.34 7.72
CA PRO A 34 -9.96 8.03 8.58
C PRO A 34 -9.97 9.54 8.33
N LEU A 35 -9.73 10.34 9.37
CA LEU A 35 -9.98 11.78 9.38
C LEU A 35 -9.33 12.55 8.21
N ASP A 36 -8.12 12.17 7.79
CA ASP A 36 -7.37 12.88 6.73
C ASP A 36 -7.74 12.40 5.31
N VAL A 37 -8.43 11.27 5.16
CA VAL A 37 -8.76 10.68 3.84
C VAL A 37 -9.79 11.51 3.08
N PRO A 38 -10.92 11.98 3.68
CA PRO A 38 -11.85 12.88 3.00
C PRO A 38 -11.18 14.17 2.53
N GLU A 39 -10.28 14.74 3.32
CA GLU A 39 -9.52 15.95 2.97
C GLU A 39 -8.66 15.69 1.74
N GLY A 40 -7.92 14.57 1.73
CA GLY A 40 -7.10 14.17 0.58
C GLY A 40 -7.91 13.94 -0.70
N ILE A 41 -9.10 13.33 -0.59
CA ILE A 41 -10.03 13.13 -1.74
C ILE A 41 -10.53 14.48 -2.25
N TYR A 42 -10.94 15.38 -1.35
CA TYR A 42 -11.43 16.70 -1.71
C TYR A 42 -10.34 17.52 -2.43
N TRP A 43 -9.13 17.54 -1.88
CA TRP A 43 -7.97 18.15 -2.53
C TRP A 43 -7.72 17.55 -3.91
N GLY A 44 -7.65 16.22 -4.02
CA GLY A 44 -7.38 15.57 -5.29
C GLY A 44 -8.40 15.89 -6.39
N ASN A 45 -9.66 16.17 -6.01
CA ASN A 45 -10.70 16.61 -6.94
C ASN A 45 -10.43 18.01 -7.53
N GLU A 46 -9.73 18.88 -6.80
CA GLU A 46 -9.40 20.25 -7.24
C GLU A 46 -8.18 20.29 -8.18
N TRP A 47 -7.41 19.19 -8.29
CA TRP A 47 -6.22 19.09 -9.15
C TRP A 47 -5.22 20.24 -8.99
N GLN A 48 -5.09 20.80 -7.79
CA GLN A 48 -4.18 21.91 -7.52
C GLN A 48 -2.72 21.43 -7.53
N LEU A 49 -1.80 22.32 -7.89
CA LEU A 49 -0.36 22.05 -7.88
C LEU A 49 0.26 22.08 -6.47
N GLY A 50 -0.52 22.40 -5.43
CA GLY A 50 -0.09 22.35 -4.05
C GLY A 50 -1.23 22.65 -3.09
N TYR A 51 -1.24 21.94 -1.96
CA TYR A 51 -2.19 22.17 -0.85
C TYR A 51 -1.43 22.71 0.36
N TYR A 52 -2.17 23.30 1.30
CA TYR A 52 -1.55 24.00 2.43
C TYR A 52 -0.72 23.08 3.35
N LYS A 53 -1.03 21.77 3.42
CA LYS A 53 -0.29 20.80 4.25
C LYS A 53 0.76 20.00 3.48
N HIS A 54 0.47 19.59 2.24
CA HIS A 54 1.24 18.53 1.55
C HIS A 54 1.37 18.81 0.04
N PRO A 55 2.42 18.29 -0.62
CA PRO A 55 2.50 18.24 -2.08
C PRO A 55 1.31 17.50 -2.70
N PRO A 56 0.93 17.83 -3.95
CA PRO A 56 -0.37 17.44 -4.47
C PRO A 56 -0.48 15.98 -4.91
N PHE A 57 0.67 15.31 -5.10
CA PHE A 57 0.73 13.98 -5.71
C PHE A 57 -0.06 12.92 -4.94
N SER A 58 0.03 12.90 -3.61
CA SER A 58 -0.71 11.93 -2.79
C SER A 58 -2.23 12.09 -2.94
N SER A 59 -2.71 13.33 -2.95
CA SER A 59 -4.13 13.66 -3.16
C SER A 59 -4.59 13.31 -4.57
N TRP A 60 -3.79 13.61 -5.60
CA TRP A 60 -4.11 13.24 -7.00
C TRP A 60 -4.22 11.72 -7.18
N VAL A 61 -3.28 10.95 -6.65
CA VAL A 61 -3.32 9.48 -6.71
C VAL A 61 -4.53 8.95 -5.94
N LEU A 62 -4.78 9.48 -4.73
CA LEU A 62 -5.92 9.08 -3.92
C LEU A 62 -7.25 9.34 -4.64
N TYR A 63 -7.43 10.53 -5.22
CA TYR A 63 -8.64 10.85 -5.99
C TYR A 63 -8.75 10.04 -7.28
N GLY A 64 -7.65 9.79 -7.99
CA GLY A 64 -7.63 8.92 -9.17
C GLY A 64 -8.07 7.49 -8.87
N PHE A 65 -7.67 6.94 -7.72
CA PHE A 65 -8.20 5.64 -7.27
C PHE A 65 -9.66 5.74 -6.81
N TYR A 66 -10.02 6.82 -6.12
CA TYR A 66 -11.39 7.06 -5.65
C TYR A 66 -12.40 7.16 -6.80
N SER A 67 -12.04 7.81 -7.91
CA SER A 67 -12.92 7.92 -9.08
C SER A 67 -13.20 6.58 -9.76
N ILE A 68 -12.33 5.57 -9.57
CA ILE A 68 -12.45 4.23 -10.16
C ILE A 68 -13.14 3.25 -9.18
N PHE A 69 -12.69 3.21 -7.92
CA PHE A 69 -13.08 2.20 -6.94
C PHE A 69 -14.04 2.73 -5.85
N GLY A 70 -14.35 4.02 -5.88
CA GLY A 70 -15.23 4.67 -4.91
C GLY A 70 -14.75 4.44 -3.49
N TYR A 71 -15.68 4.03 -2.63
CA TYR A 71 -15.44 3.92 -1.20
C TYR A 71 -14.32 2.95 -0.79
N ILE A 72 -14.03 1.95 -1.63
CA ILE A 72 -13.01 0.94 -1.31
C ILE A 72 -11.61 1.44 -1.68
N ALA A 73 -11.50 2.56 -2.42
CA ALA A 73 -10.25 3.06 -2.98
C ALA A 73 -9.12 3.29 -1.95
N PRO A 74 -9.35 3.96 -0.80
CA PRO A 74 -8.27 4.20 0.17
C PRO A 74 -7.71 2.90 0.75
N TYR A 75 -8.56 1.87 0.88
CA TYR A 75 -8.16 0.56 1.37
C TYR A 75 -7.34 -0.20 0.33
N ILE A 76 -7.77 -0.20 -0.94
CA ILE A 76 -6.98 -0.80 -2.04
C ILE A 76 -5.61 -0.13 -2.15
N LEU A 77 -5.61 1.21 -2.19
CA LEU A 77 -4.40 2.00 -2.38
C LEU A 77 -3.42 1.78 -1.22
N SER A 78 -3.90 1.74 0.02
CA SER A 78 -3.05 1.46 1.19
C SER A 78 -2.43 0.07 1.13
N GLN A 79 -3.19 -0.96 0.75
CA GLN A 79 -2.66 -2.32 0.60
C GLN A 79 -1.61 -2.41 -0.53
N ILE A 80 -1.82 -1.72 -1.65
CA ILE A 80 -0.83 -1.64 -2.74
C ILE A 80 0.47 -0.98 -2.24
N CYS A 81 0.37 0.15 -1.53
CA CYS A 81 1.53 0.85 -0.97
C CYS A 81 2.30 -0.03 0.02
N ILE A 82 1.61 -0.75 0.90
CA ILE A 82 2.24 -1.70 1.84
C ILE A 82 2.98 -2.79 1.07
N PHE A 83 2.34 -3.40 0.07
CA PHE A 83 2.95 -4.45 -0.74
C PHE A 83 4.20 -3.97 -1.47
N ILE A 84 4.13 -2.79 -2.11
CA ILE A 84 5.27 -2.16 -2.79
C ILE A 84 6.41 -1.87 -1.80
N THR A 85 6.07 -1.39 -0.60
CA THR A 85 7.06 -1.10 0.45
C THR A 85 7.79 -2.37 0.87
N ILE A 86 7.07 -3.45 1.15
CA ILE A 86 7.66 -4.75 1.50
C ILE A 86 8.56 -5.25 0.37
N LEU A 87 8.13 -5.11 -0.89
CA LEU A 87 8.93 -5.49 -2.05
C LEU A 87 10.24 -4.70 -2.12
N PHE A 88 10.19 -3.38 -1.95
CA PHE A 88 11.41 -2.55 -1.97
C PHE A 88 12.32 -2.81 -0.78
N VAL A 89 11.77 -3.00 0.42
CA VAL A 89 12.54 -3.39 1.61
C VAL A 89 13.25 -4.73 1.38
N TYR A 90 12.57 -5.70 0.77
CA TYR A 90 13.17 -6.98 0.42
C TYR A 90 14.31 -6.81 -0.61
N LEU A 91 14.09 -6.05 -1.68
CA LEU A 91 15.11 -5.79 -2.70
C LEU A 91 16.32 -5.04 -2.13
N LEU A 92 16.08 -4.07 -1.26
CA LEU A 92 17.13 -3.33 -0.57
C LEU A 92 17.88 -4.25 0.39
N GLY A 93 17.19 -5.06 1.19
CA GLY A 93 17.79 -6.05 2.06
C GLY A 93 18.68 -7.04 1.31
N LYS A 94 18.24 -7.51 0.14
CA LYS A 94 19.05 -8.37 -0.74
C LYS A 94 20.32 -7.69 -1.23
N ASN A 95 20.27 -6.40 -1.55
CA ASN A 95 21.41 -5.65 -2.08
C ASN A 95 22.41 -5.26 -0.98
N PHE A 96 21.94 -4.99 0.24
CA PHE A 96 22.80 -4.54 1.35
C PHE A 96 23.29 -5.68 2.25
N PHE A 97 22.52 -6.75 2.48
CA PHE A 97 22.93 -7.84 3.36
C PHE A 97 23.62 -8.97 2.58
N LEU A 98 24.93 -9.09 2.77
CA LEU A 98 25.75 -10.21 2.29
C LEU A 98 25.23 -11.55 2.87
N LYS A 99 24.52 -12.31 2.03
CA LYS A 99 24.39 -13.78 1.97
C LYS A 99 23.89 -14.60 3.17
N LYS A 100 23.61 -14.09 4.38
CA LYS A 100 23.26 -15.01 5.51
C LYS A 100 22.10 -14.67 6.46
N ARG A 101 21.28 -13.64 6.23
CA ARG A 101 20.06 -13.43 7.05
C ARG A 101 18.89 -12.94 6.22
N HIS A 102 18.35 -13.81 5.37
CA HIS A 102 17.29 -13.47 4.41
C HIS A 102 15.85 -13.60 4.94
N PHE A 103 15.62 -14.12 6.16
CA PHE A 103 14.28 -14.54 6.58
C PHE A 103 13.62 -13.66 7.65
N ILE A 104 14.40 -12.97 8.48
CA ILE A 104 13.86 -12.25 9.67
C ILE A 104 13.27 -10.87 9.31
N GLN A 105 13.67 -10.28 8.18
CA GLN A 105 13.20 -8.94 7.80
C GLN A 105 11.78 -8.89 7.25
N LEU A 106 11.21 -10.01 6.78
CA LEU A 106 9.84 -10.04 6.26
C LEU A 106 8.77 -10.10 7.37
N TYR A 107 9.14 -10.49 8.59
CA TYR A 107 8.23 -10.69 9.73
C TYR A 107 8.17 -9.50 10.70
N LEU A 108 8.98 -8.46 10.49
CA LEU A 108 9.08 -7.29 11.37
C LEU A 108 8.17 -6.12 10.96
N PHE A 109 7.28 -6.33 9.98
CA PHE A 109 6.25 -5.37 9.56
C PHE A 109 4.86 -6.01 9.64
#